data_AF-A0A1Z9Q5V2-F1
#
_entry.id   AF-A0A1Z9Q5V2-F1
#
_cell.length_a   1.000
_cell.length_b   1.000
_cell.length_c   1.000
_cell.angle_alpha   90.00
_cell.angle_beta   90.00
_cell.angle_gamma   90.00
#
_symmetry.space_group_name_H-M   'P 1'
#
loop_
_entity.id
_entity.type
_entity.pdbx_description
1 polymer ?
#
loop_
_entity_poly.entity_id
_entity_poly.type
_entity_poly.pdbx_seq_one_letter_code
_entity_poly.pdbx_strand_id
1 'polypeptide(L)'
;MTLSTANWTTEWLEEVQYMIALIEDQAEDPTWFTSVIRTTANLLLEEEVTREEVEAFVDRYSAYDLDHLEDYMTACNDIDEDVVHAYIDEQGDVAYAESVLEAYQGQYESMEDFAQQMVDDCGDLRDVPHFIENAIDWEVIAEQFHWDYSITIDGYVFNNNV
;
A
#
# COMPACT_ATOMS: atom_id res chain seq x y z
N MET A 1 29.94 -25.34 -22.28
CA MET A 1 29.01 -24.40 -21.61
C MET A 1 29.53 -23.01 -21.88
N THR A 2 28.95 -22.34 -22.87
CA THR A 2 29.19 -20.91 -23.10
C THR A 2 28.35 -20.17 -22.07
N LEU A 3 29.00 -19.64 -21.03
CA LEU A 3 28.40 -18.61 -20.20
C LEU A 3 28.15 -17.42 -21.14
N SER A 4 26.88 -17.16 -21.45
CA SER A 4 26.49 -15.90 -22.08
C SER A 4 26.84 -14.82 -21.07
N THR A 5 27.90 -14.05 -21.34
CA THR A 5 28.14 -12.80 -20.63
C THR A 5 27.09 -11.83 -21.13
N ALA A 6 25.91 -11.87 -20.52
CA ALA A 6 24.91 -10.81 -20.60
C ALA A 6 25.63 -9.47 -20.43
N ASN A 7 25.49 -8.59 -21.42
CA ASN A 7 26.11 -7.28 -21.33
C ASN A 7 25.16 -6.41 -20.51
N TRP A 8 25.33 -6.42 -19.18
CA TRP A 8 24.50 -5.69 -18.22
C TRP A 8 24.25 -4.23 -18.62
N THR A 9 25.21 -3.58 -19.29
CA THR A 9 25.05 -2.22 -19.80
C THR A 9 24.05 -2.11 -20.96
N THR A 10 23.99 -3.11 -21.85
CA THR A 10 23.00 -3.13 -22.94
C THR A 10 21.60 -3.39 -22.40
N GLU A 11 21.43 -4.37 -21.51
CA GLU A 11 20.13 -4.70 -20.90
C GLU A 11 19.59 -3.52 -20.07
N TRP A 12 20.44 -2.89 -19.25
CA TRP A 12 20.04 -1.69 -18.51
C TRP A 12 19.61 -0.53 -19.44
N LEU A 13 20.30 -0.33 -20.57
CA LEU A 13 19.91 0.70 -21.55
C LEU A 13 18.57 0.40 -22.22
N GLU A 14 18.21 -0.89 -22.38
CA GLU A 14 16.89 -1.28 -22.89
C GLU A 14 15.79 -0.91 -21.88
N GLU A 15 16.00 -1.13 -20.58
CA GLU A 15 15.06 -0.71 -19.54
C GLU A 15 14.95 0.81 -19.42
N VAL A 16 16.07 1.54 -19.53
CA VAL A 16 16.03 3.01 -19.59
C VAL A 16 15.24 3.52 -20.80
N GLN A 17 15.42 2.91 -21.98
CA GLN A 17 14.68 3.28 -23.18
C GLN A 17 13.19 2.98 -23.03
N TYR A 18 12.86 1.86 -22.41
CA TYR A 18 11.48 1.51 -22.07
C TYR A 18 10.84 2.55 -21.16
N MET A 19 11.50 2.91 -20.05
CA MET A 19 11.00 3.93 -19.12
C MET A 19 10.81 5.30 -19.78
N ILE A 20 11.74 5.71 -20.66
CA ILE A 20 11.60 6.95 -21.45
C ILE A 20 10.33 6.88 -22.31
N ALA A 21 10.12 5.79 -23.03
CA ALA A 21 8.96 5.62 -23.89
C ALA A 21 7.63 5.60 -23.10
N LEU A 22 7.62 4.97 -21.92
CA LEU A 22 6.45 4.95 -21.03
C LEU A 22 6.07 6.37 -20.57
N ILE A 23 7.06 7.18 -20.18
CA ILE A 23 6.82 8.58 -19.75
C ILE A 23 6.37 9.46 -20.93
N GLU A 24 6.95 9.27 -22.12
CA GLU A 24 6.51 9.97 -23.33
C GLU A 24 5.07 9.62 -23.71
N ASP A 25 4.61 8.39 -23.47
CA ASP A 25 3.22 7.95 -23.71
C ASP A 25 2.22 8.68 -22.82
N GLN A 26 2.64 9.05 -21.60
CA GLN A 26 1.89 9.93 -20.69
C GLN A 26 1.94 11.41 -21.11
N ALA A 27 2.55 11.73 -22.26
CA ALA A 27 2.80 13.09 -22.77
C ALA A 27 3.68 13.97 -21.85
N GLU A 28 4.52 13.34 -21.03
CA GLU A 28 5.44 14.01 -20.11
C GLU A 28 6.87 14.09 -20.68
N ASP A 29 7.69 15.01 -20.15
CA ASP A 29 9.11 15.15 -20.54
C ASP A 29 10.00 14.23 -19.69
N PRO A 30 10.62 13.17 -20.26
CA PRO A 30 11.43 12.20 -19.52
C PRO A 30 12.62 12.82 -18.78
N THR A 31 13.07 14.02 -19.19
CA THR A 31 14.19 14.69 -18.53
C THR A 31 13.86 15.11 -17.09
N TRP A 32 12.58 15.25 -16.74
CA TRP A 32 12.15 15.56 -15.37
C TRP A 32 12.23 14.34 -14.44
N PHE A 33 12.25 13.14 -15.01
CA PHE A 33 12.17 11.86 -14.29
C PHE A 33 13.51 11.13 -14.25
N THR A 34 14.62 11.77 -14.62
CA THR A 34 15.93 11.09 -14.80
C THR A 34 16.37 10.23 -13.61
N SER A 35 16.08 10.66 -12.37
CA SER A 35 16.38 9.85 -11.18
C SER A 35 15.49 8.61 -11.09
N VAL A 36 14.19 8.80 -11.27
CA VAL A 36 13.17 7.76 -11.20
C VAL A 36 13.36 6.73 -12.32
N ILE A 37 13.55 7.18 -13.57
CA ILE A 37 13.90 6.34 -14.71
C ILE A 37 15.07 5.42 -14.38
N ARG A 38 16.14 5.96 -13.77
CA ARG A 38 17.31 5.16 -13.40
C ARG A 38 16.98 4.15 -12.31
N THR A 39 16.25 4.55 -11.28
CA THR A 39 15.87 3.66 -10.17
C THR A 39 14.98 2.53 -10.68
N THR A 40 13.89 2.85 -11.37
CA THR A 40 12.96 1.85 -11.92
C THR A 40 13.63 0.93 -12.94
N ALA A 41 14.52 1.46 -13.79
CA ALA A 41 15.30 0.62 -14.71
C ALA A 41 16.23 -0.38 -13.99
N ASN A 42 16.72 -0.05 -12.78
CA ASN A 42 17.46 -1.01 -11.97
C ASN A 42 16.53 -2.09 -11.41
N LEU A 43 15.36 -1.71 -10.88
CA LEU A 43 14.37 -2.68 -10.37
C LEU A 43 13.94 -3.67 -11.47
N LEU A 44 13.70 -3.19 -12.69
CA LEU A 44 13.39 -4.01 -13.86
C LEU A 44 14.55 -4.95 -14.23
N LEU A 45 15.79 -4.44 -14.23
CA LEU A 45 16.98 -5.23 -14.55
C LEU A 45 17.24 -6.33 -13.52
N GLU A 46 16.95 -6.04 -12.25
CA GLU A 46 17.09 -6.97 -11.13
C GLU A 46 15.90 -7.94 -11.01
N GLU A 47 14.89 -7.80 -11.87
CA GLU A 47 13.64 -8.58 -11.86
C GLU A 47 12.85 -8.45 -10.54
N GLU A 48 13.06 -7.36 -9.80
CA GLU A 48 12.31 -7.02 -8.57
C GLU A 48 10.90 -6.48 -8.92
N VAL A 49 10.75 -5.92 -10.12
CA VAL A 49 9.46 -5.56 -10.73
C VAL A 49 9.45 -5.96 -12.21
N THR A 50 8.26 -6.14 -12.77
CA THR A 50 8.02 -6.39 -14.18
C THR A 50 7.49 -5.13 -14.87
N ARG A 51 7.65 -5.06 -16.20
CA ARG A 51 7.11 -3.96 -17.01
C ARG A 51 5.59 -3.84 -16.90
N GLU A 52 4.89 -4.97 -16.79
CA GLU A 52 3.43 -5.00 -16.61
C GLU A 52 3.02 -4.34 -15.29
N GLU A 53 3.79 -4.56 -14.21
CA GLU A 53 3.53 -3.93 -12.92
C GLU A 53 3.86 -2.43 -12.94
N VAL A 54 4.95 -2.03 -13.61
CA VAL A 54 5.28 -0.59 -13.80
C VAL A 54 4.19 0.12 -14.60
N GLU A 55 3.71 -0.50 -15.68
CA GLU A 55 2.59 0.02 -16.49
C GLU A 55 1.31 0.13 -15.66
N ALA A 56 0.94 -0.92 -14.93
CA ALA A 56 -0.24 -0.92 -14.07
C ALA A 56 -0.17 0.17 -12.98
N PHE A 57 1.00 0.37 -12.39
CA PHE A 57 1.24 1.43 -11.41
C PHE A 57 1.06 2.82 -12.04
N VAL A 58 1.70 3.07 -13.19
CA VAL A 58 1.59 4.36 -13.90
C VAL A 58 0.17 4.62 -14.38
N ASP A 59 -0.56 3.61 -14.82
CA ASP A 59 -1.96 3.75 -15.24
C ASP A 59 -2.87 4.12 -14.06
N ARG A 60 -2.56 3.65 -12.85
CA ARG A 60 -3.34 3.94 -11.63
C ARG A 60 -2.96 5.28 -11.00
N TYR A 61 -1.67 5.58 -10.85
CA TYR A 61 -1.17 6.69 -10.05
C TYR A 61 -0.48 7.80 -10.87
N SER A 62 -0.08 7.53 -12.11
CA SER A 62 0.74 8.38 -13.00
C SER A 62 2.25 8.19 -12.85
N ALA A 63 2.98 8.70 -13.85
CA ALA A 63 4.44 8.70 -13.86
C ALA A 63 5.06 9.60 -12.79
N TYR A 64 4.30 10.56 -12.23
CA TYR A 64 4.79 11.45 -11.16
C TYR A 64 5.02 10.72 -9.84
N ASP A 65 4.33 9.61 -9.62
CA ASP A 65 4.39 8.87 -8.36
C ASP A 65 5.30 7.63 -8.44
N LEU A 66 6.03 7.47 -9.55
CA LEU A 66 6.91 6.32 -9.77
C LEU A 66 8.04 6.20 -8.74
N ASP A 67 8.34 7.25 -7.98
CA ASP A 67 9.26 7.18 -6.83
C ASP A 67 8.71 6.37 -5.65
N HIS A 68 7.40 6.12 -5.60
CA HIS A 68 6.72 5.29 -4.61
C HIS A 68 6.46 3.85 -5.08
N LEU A 69 6.90 3.50 -6.31
CA LEU A 69 6.68 2.17 -6.88
C LEU A 69 7.23 1.06 -5.98
N GLU A 70 8.46 1.18 -5.49
CA GLU A 70 9.10 0.12 -4.69
C GLU A 70 8.35 -0.14 -3.37
N ASP A 71 7.92 0.92 -2.69
CA ASP A 71 7.16 0.84 -1.44
C ASP A 71 5.79 0.20 -1.68
N TYR A 72 5.11 0.60 -2.76
CA TYR A 72 3.85 0.00 -3.20
C TYR A 72 4.00 -1.50 -3.50
N MET A 73 5.03 -1.89 -4.27
CA MET A 73 5.24 -3.29 -4.63
C MET A 73 5.62 -4.13 -3.41
N THR A 74 6.39 -3.56 -2.48
CA THR A 74 6.70 -4.21 -1.20
C THR A 74 5.44 -4.44 -0.38
N ALA A 75 4.57 -3.42 -0.27
CA ALA A 75 3.30 -3.55 0.43
C ALA A 75 2.40 -4.64 -0.18
N CYS A 76 2.25 -4.68 -1.51
CA CYS A 76 1.45 -5.68 -2.22
C CYS A 76 2.05 -7.10 -2.15
N ASN A 77 3.34 -7.23 -1.88
CA ASN A 77 3.98 -8.53 -1.65
C ASN A 77 3.74 -9.06 -0.23
N ASP A 78 3.55 -8.17 0.74
CA ASP A 78 3.42 -8.52 2.15
C ASP A 78 1.95 -8.69 2.61
N ILE A 79 1.02 -7.94 2.01
CA ILE A 79 -0.42 -8.02 2.29
C ILE A 79 -1.24 -7.99 1.00
N ASP A 80 -2.53 -8.30 1.13
CA ASP A 80 -3.46 -8.32 -0.01
C ASP A 80 -3.53 -6.94 -0.69
N GLU A 81 -3.41 -6.94 -2.03
CA GLU A 81 -3.41 -5.72 -2.85
C GLU A 81 -4.67 -4.87 -2.64
N ASP A 82 -5.83 -5.50 -2.39
CA ASP A 82 -7.08 -4.77 -2.13
C ASP A 82 -6.98 -3.95 -0.83
N VAL A 83 -6.22 -4.43 0.17
CA VAL A 83 -5.96 -3.68 1.41
C VAL A 83 -5.04 -2.49 1.14
N VAL A 84 -4.00 -2.69 0.32
CA VAL A 84 -3.07 -1.61 -0.07
C VAL A 84 -3.80 -0.51 -0.83
N HIS A 85 -4.63 -0.87 -1.81
CA HIS A 85 -5.43 0.09 -2.58
C HIS A 85 -6.41 0.83 -1.68
N ALA A 86 -7.10 0.11 -0.80
CA ALA A 86 -8.06 0.72 0.12
C ALA A 86 -7.39 1.73 1.07
N TYR A 87 -6.18 1.45 1.54
CA TYR A 87 -5.43 2.38 2.37
C TYR A 87 -4.99 3.62 1.60
N ILE A 88 -4.41 3.43 0.40
CA ILE A 88 -3.97 4.54 -0.46
C ILE A 88 -5.16 5.44 -0.83
N ASP A 89 -6.31 4.85 -1.15
CA ASP A 89 -7.52 5.59 -1.51
C ASP A 89 -8.07 6.38 -0.30
N GLU A 90 -7.94 5.86 0.92
CA GLU A 90 -8.32 6.56 2.16
C GLU A 90 -7.36 7.72 2.49
N GLN A 91 -6.05 7.55 2.31
CA GLN A 91 -5.05 8.61 2.52
C GLN A 91 -5.04 9.65 1.38
N GLY A 92 -5.46 9.22 0.18
CA GLY A 92 -5.54 10.05 -1.03
C GLY A 92 -4.23 10.22 -1.79
N ASP A 93 -3.19 9.45 -1.46
CA ASP A 93 -1.86 9.53 -2.08
C ASP A 93 -1.10 8.19 -1.93
N VAL A 94 -0.41 7.74 -2.99
CA VAL A 94 0.37 6.49 -2.98
C VAL A 94 1.66 6.60 -2.16
N ALA A 95 2.09 7.82 -1.84
CA ALA A 95 3.20 8.06 -0.92
C ALA A 95 3.01 7.38 0.45
N TYR A 96 1.77 7.06 0.84
CA TYR A 96 1.47 6.36 2.09
C TYR A 96 1.60 4.84 2.01
N ALA A 97 1.89 4.25 0.84
CA ALA A 97 1.96 2.81 0.69
C ALA A 97 2.92 2.13 1.69
N GLU A 98 4.03 2.79 2.06
CA GLU A 98 5.00 2.26 3.05
C GLU A 98 4.38 2.03 4.45
N SER A 99 3.36 2.82 4.82
CA SER A 99 2.77 2.80 6.17
C SER A 99 1.65 1.77 6.32
N VAL A 100 1.19 1.14 5.24
CA VAL A 100 -0.02 0.29 5.28
C VAL A 100 0.14 -0.90 6.24
N LEU A 101 1.33 -1.49 6.31
CA LEU A 101 1.60 -2.64 7.17
C LEU A 101 1.49 -2.28 8.66
N GLU A 102 1.82 -1.05 9.03
CA GLU A 102 1.68 -0.54 10.39
C GLU A 102 0.24 -0.05 10.64
N ALA A 103 -0.40 0.54 9.63
CA ALA A 103 -1.74 1.07 9.72
C ALA A 103 -2.81 -0.02 9.87
N TYR A 104 -2.68 -1.13 9.13
CA TYR A 104 -3.73 -2.13 8.99
C TYR A 104 -3.98 -2.91 10.29
N GLN A 105 -5.22 -2.86 10.79
CA GLN A 105 -5.67 -3.50 12.04
C GLN A 105 -6.54 -4.74 11.81
N GLY A 106 -6.76 -5.13 10.56
CA GLY A 106 -7.58 -6.28 10.17
C GLY A 106 -8.87 -5.89 9.45
N GLN A 107 -9.72 -6.89 9.21
CA GLN A 107 -11.00 -6.77 8.52
C GLN A 107 -12.15 -7.14 9.45
N TYR A 108 -13.18 -6.29 9.52
CA TYR A 108 -14.31 -6.40 10.45
C TYR A 108 -15.63 -6.09 9.73
N GLU A 109 -16.76 -6.61 10.23
CA GLU A 109 -18.07 -6.32 9.64
C GLU A 109 -18.54 -4.89 9.94
N SER A 110 -18.03 -4.30 11.03
CA SER A 110 -18.34 -2.94 11.46
C SER A 110 -17.27 -2.36 12.41
N MET A 111 -17.33 -1.04 12.63
CA MET A 111 -16.51 -0.39 13.66
C MET A 111 -16.88 -0.85 15.08
N GLU A 112 -18.11 -1.31 15.30
CA GLU A 112 -18.56 -1.86 16.59
C GLU A 112 -17.84 -3.18 16.88
N ASP A 113 -17.72 -4.06 15.89
CA ASP A 113 -17.02 -5.33 16.02
C ASP A 113 -15.52 -5.11 16.28
N PHE A 114 -14.92 -4.15 15.59
CA PHE A 114 -13.54 -3.75 15.85
C PHE A 114 -13.35 -3.21 17.27
N ALA A 115 -14.22 -2.29 17.71
CA ALA A 115 -14.17 -1.72 19.05
C ALA A 115 -14.31 -2.79 20.14
N GLN A 116 -15.22 -3.74 19.95
CA GLN A 116 -15.39 -4.88 20.84
C GLN A 116 -14.11 -5.71 20.95
N GLN A 117 -13.56 -6.13 19.80
CA GLN A 117 -12.33 -6.93 19.76
C GLN A 117 -11.15 -6.19 20.40
N MET A 118 -10.99 -4.90 20.13
CA MET A 118 -9.90 -4.09 20.68
C MET A 118 -9.96 -3.98 22.22
N VAL A 119 -11.17 -3.80 22.77
CA VAL A 119 -11.39 -3.75 24.23
C VAL A 119 -11.16 -5.12 24.88
N ASP A 120 -11.60 -6.19 24.23
CA ASP A 120 -11.35 -7.57 24.69
C ASP A 120 -9.84 -7.90 24.71
N ASP A 121 -9.11 -7.50 23.67
CA ASP A 121 -7.68 -7.75 23.53
C ASP A 121 -6.84 -6.96 24.56
N CYS A 122 -7.22 -5.72 24.85
CA CYS A 122 -6.62 -4.93 25.94
C CYS A 122 -6.84 -5.57 27.32
N GLY A 123 -7.83 -6.47 27.44
CA GLY A 123 -8.15 -7.19 28.67
C GLY A 123 -9.00 -6.37 29.63
N ASP A 124 -9.60 -5.28 29.16
CA ASP A 124 -10.39 -4.35 29.99
C ASP A 124 -11.70 -4.98 30.49
N LEU A 125 -12.11 -6.12 29.91
CA LEU A 125 -13.34 -6.84 30.29
C LEU A 125 -13.12 -8.10 31.14
N ARG A 126 -11.87 -8.51 31.43
CA ARG A 126 -11.59 -9.80 32.09
C ARG A 126 -12.22 -9.97 33.49
N ASP A 127 -12.41 -8.85 34.19
CA ASP A 127 -13.01 -8.82 35.53
C ASP A 127 -14.43 -8.22 35.53
N VAL A 128 -14.99 -7.93 34.35
CA VAL A 128 -16.34 -7.38 34.20
C VAL A 128 -17.36 -8.52 34.24
N PRO A 129 -18.36 -8.49 35.13
CA PRO A 129 -19.43 -9.48 35.11
C PRO A 129 -20.16 -9.52 33.77
N HIS A 130 -20.45 -10.70 33.24
CA HIS A 130 -21.10 -10.87 31.93
C HIS A 130 -22.41 -10.07 31.76
N PHE A 131 -23.18 -9.81 32.81
CA PHE A 131 -24.41 -9.01 32.67
C PHE A 131 -24.13 -7.51 32.41
N ILE A 132 -22.94 -7.03 32.77
CA ILE A 132 -22.47 -5.67 32.46
C ILE A 132 -21.85 -5.66 31.06
N GLU A 133 -21.02 -6.65 30.75
CA GLU A 133 -20.42 -6.84 29.42
C GLU A 133 -21.49 -6.87 28.31
N ASN A 134 -22.54 -7.68 28.48
CA ASN A 134 -23.67 -7.76 27.54
C ASN A 134 -24.56 -6.48 27.52
N ALA A 135 -24.29 -5.51 28.38
CA ALA A 135 -24.99 -4.23 28.44
C ALA A 135 -24.12 -3.07 27.93
N ILE A 136 -22.91 -3.35 27.43
CA ILE A 136 -22.05 -2.36 26.78
C ILE A 136 -22.70 -1.94 25.47
N ASP A 137 -22.72 -0.63 25.25
CA ASP A 137 -23.17 -0.01 24.01
C ASP A 137 -21.95 0.19 23.10
N TRP A 138 -21.73 -0.76 22.20
CA TRP A 138 -20.57 -0.76 21.31
C TRP A 138 -20.63 0.33 20.23
N GLU A 139 -21.82 0.80 19.87
CA GLU A 139 -22.02 1.92 18.94
C GLU A 139 -21.38 3.20 19.53
N VAL A 140 -21.61 3.46 20.83
CA VAL A 140 -21.02 4.62 21.52
C VAL A 140 -19.50 4.51 21.66
N ILE A 141 -18.97 3.30 21.86
CA ILE A 141 -17.52 3.08 21.94
C ILE A 141 -16.88 3.26 20.57
N ALA A 142 -17.47 2.69 19.53
CA ALA A 142 -17.04 2.87 18.14
C ALA A 142 -17.02 4.35 17.73
N GLU A 143 -18.02 5.13 18.16
CA GLU A 143 -18.01 6.59 17.98
C GLU A 143 -16.82 7.29 18.65
N GLN A 144 -16.16 6.71 19.65
CA GLN A 144 -14.93 7.31 20.21
C GLN A 144 -13.70 7.02 19.34
N PHE A 145 -13.74 5.95 18.53
CA PHE A 145 -12.61 5.45 17.77
C PHE A 145 -12.43 6.17 16.43
N HIS A 146 -13.45 6.87 15.92
CA HIS A 146 -13.43 7.49 14.58
C HIS A 146 -12.31 8.53 14.34
N TRP A 147 -11.69 9.06 15.40
CA TRP A 147 -10.53 9.95 15.26
C TRP A 147 -9.25 9.18 14.99
N ASP A 148 -9.10 8.02 15.62
CA ASP A 148 -7.89 7.22 15.60
C ASP A 148 -7.92 6.11 14.54
N TYR A 149 -9.13 5.69 14.13
CA TYR A 149 -9.33 4.62 13.18
C TYR A 149 -10.36 4.96 12.11
N SER A 150 -10.11 4.51 10.89
CA SER A 150 -11.07 4.48 9.79
C SER A 150 -11.46 3.04 9.48
N ILE A 151 -12.67 2.85 8.93
CA ILE A 151 -13.11 1.57 8.38
C ILE A 151 -13.64 1.79 6.97
N THR A 152 -13.15 1.00 6.02
CA THR A 152 -13.61 1.07 4.62
C THR A 152 -14.94 0.31 4.46
N ILE A 153 -15.57 0.46 3.29
CA ILE A 153 -16.83 -0.26 2.99
C ILE A 153 -16.64 -1.78 2.97
N ASP A 154 -15.44 -2.25 2.67
CA ASP A 154 -15.06 -3.67 2.66
C ASP A 154 -14.59 -4.16 4.03
N GLY A 155 -14.66 -3.29 5.05
CA GLY A 155 -14.39 -3.63 6.45
C GLY A 155 -12.92 -3.54 6.86
N TYR A 156 -12.03 -3.02 6.01
CA TYR A 156 -10.62 -2.84 6.38
C TYR A 156 -10.48 -1.70 7.38
N VAL A 157 -9.85 -1.97 8.52
CA VAL A 157 -9.62 -0.98 9.56
C VAL A 157 -8.18 -0.50 9.52
N PHE A 158 -8.00 0.82 9.51
CA PHE A 158 -6.68 1.46 9.51
C PHE A 158 -6.53 2.39 10.71
N ASN A 159 -5.34 2.42 11.31
CA ASN A 159 -4.95 3.42 12.28
C ASN A 159 -4.51 4.70 11.56
N ASN A 160 -5.07 5.84 11.94
CA ASN A 160 -4.81 7.14 11.32
C ASN A 160 -3.60 7.89 11.93
N ASN A 161 -2.94 7.29 12.93
CA ASN A 161 -1.86 7.92 13.71
C ASN A 161 -0.49 7.26 13.50
N VAL A 162 -0.32 6.44 12.46
CA VAL A 162 0.97 5.88 12.05
C VAL A 162 1.71 6.82 11.10
#